data_AF-A0A2E0X520-F1
#
_entry.id   AF-A0A2E0X520-F1
#
_cell.length_a   1.000
_cell.length_b   1.000
_cell.length_c   1.000
_cell.angle_alpha   90.00
_cell.angle_beta   90.00
_cell.angle_gamma   90.00
#
_symmetry.space_group_name_H-M   'P 1'
#
loop_
_entity.id
_entity.type
_entity.pdbx_description
1 polymer ?
#
loop_
_entity_poly.entity_id
_entity_poly.type
_entity_poly.pdbx_seq_one_letter_code
_entity_poly.pdbx_strand_id
1 'polypeptide(L)'
;MKSLWHAFLGVSLWIGCSNDIPTTMDSRSTWIAGGVYSIDSGDGIFKVVKILVLEPGIVHARIYKNKFQERPESVDFESLSLGSVHDADGFGMGHLPLSEATFRSWTPAFVTRADVTDDELEGYCMWKDADGGVF
;
A
#
# COMPACT_ATOMS: atom_id res chain seq x y z
N MET A 1 -41.82 -65.53 11.31
CA MET A 1 -40.67 -66.35 11.79
C MET A 1 -39.48 -65.42 11.97
N LYS A 2 -38.68 -65.62 13.04
CA LYS A 2 -37.25 -65.28 13.29
C LYS A 2 -36.61 -64.17 12.39
N SER A 3 -35.93 -63.13 12.88
CA SER A 3 -35.12 -63.00 14.11
C SER A 3 -34.84 -61.52 14.49
N LEU A 4 -34.43 -61.30 15.75
CA LEU A 4 -33.64 -60.14 16.24
C LEU A 4 -32.24 -60.14 15.56
N TRP A 5 -31.34 -59.15 15.63
CA TRP A 5 -31.06 -58.08 16.60
C TRP A 5 -30.59 -56.79 15.85
N HIS A 6 -30.07 -55.69 16.40
CA HIS A 6 -29.63 -55.31 17.77
C HIS A 6 -29.83 -53.78 18.01
N ALA A 7 -29.20 -53.20 19.05
CA ALA A 7 -29.22 -51.77 19.40
C ALA A 7 -27.87 -51.09 19.11
N PHE A 8 -27.82 -49.75 19.15
CA PHE A 8 -26.83 -49.02 19.96
C PHE A 8 -27.28 -47.57 20.24
N LEU A 9 -27.15 -47.13 21.49
CA LEU A 9 -27.27 -45.74 21.91
C LEU A 9 -25.93 -45.03 21.71
N GLY A 10 -25.94 -43.85 21.08
CA GLY A 10 -24.76 -43.01 20.90
C GLY A 10 -25.01 -41.59 21.40
N VAL A 11 -24.61 -41.30 22.64
CA VAL A 11 -24.51 -39.92 23.13
C VAL A 11 -23.23 -39.30 22.56
N SER A 12 -23.37 -38.22 21.81
CA SER A 12 -22.23 -37.41 21.35
C SER A 12 -22.20 -36.08 22.08
N LEU A 13 -21.39 -36.02 23.15
CA LEU A 13 -20.92 -34.77 23.71
C LEU A 13 -19.64 -34.38 22.95
N TRP A 14 -19.69 -33.34 22.12
CA TRP A 14 -18.49 -32.76 21.51
C TRP A 14 -18.29 -31.33 21.99
N ILE A 15 -17.05 -31.06 22.37
CA ILE A 15 -16.57 -29.80 22.91
C ILE A 15 -16.29 -28.82 21.76
N GLY A 16 -16.73 -27.58 21.98
CA GLY A 16 -16.34 -26.31 21.34
C GLY A 16 -15.53 -26.29 20.03
N CYS A 17 -16.02 -25.48 19.10
CA CYS A 17 -15.21 -24.42 18.49
C CYS A 17 -15.95 -23.08 18.69
N SER A 18 -15.25 -22.07 19.22
CA SER A 18 -15.78 -20.70 19.29
C SER A 18 -16.09 -20.18 17.89
N ASN A 19 -17.10 -19.32 17.79
CA ASN A 19 -17.25 -18.41 16.64
C ASN A 19 -16.20 -17.28 16.75
N ASP A 20 -14.92 -17.65 16.70
CA ASP A 20 -13.86 -16.70 16.39
C ASP A 20 -13.98 -16.39 14.91
N ILE A 21 -14.87 -15.44 14.58
CA ILE A 21 -14.90 -14.82 13.26
C ILE A 21 -13.53 -14.17 13.09
N PRO A 22 -12.72 -14.58 12.09
CA PRO A 22 -11.52 -13.84 11.78
C PRO A 22 -11.95 -12.52 11.15
N THR A 23 -12.10 -11.48 11.96
CA THR A 23 -12.22 -10.08 11.50
C THR A 23 -10.88 -9.56 10.97
N THR A 24 -10.13 -10.42 10.29
CA THR A 24 -9.28 -9.98 9.19
C THR A 24 -10.22 -9.52 8.08
N MET A 25 -10.66 -8.26 8.18
CA MET A 25 -10.76 -7.48 6.96
C MET A 25 -9.36 -7.53 6.34
N ASP A 26 -9.17 -8.45 5.38
CA ASP A 26 -8.13 -8.34 4.39
C ASP A 26 -8.44 -7.11 3.55
N SER A 27 -8.10 -5.94 4.09
CA SER A 27 -8.02 -4.70 3.36
C SER A 27 -6.81 -4.80 2.44
N ARG A 28 -6.96 -5.60 1.37
CA ARG A 28 -6.41 -5.25 0.07
C ARG A 28 -7.13 -3.99 -0.40
N SER A 29 -6.78 -2.87 0.25
CA SER A 29 -6.92 -1.54 -0.31
C SER A 29 -6.14 -1.54 -1.61
N THR A 30 -6.83 -1.88 -2.69
CA THR A 30 -6.26 -1.95 -4.02
C THR A 30 -5.75 -0.56 -4.37
N TRP A 31 -4.43 -0.41 -4.38
CA TRP A 31 -3.82 0.84 -4.79
C TRP A 31 -4.13 1.12 -6.25
N ILE A 32 -4.16 2.40 -6.61
CA ILE A 32 -4.50 2.85 -7.97
C ILE A 32 -3.39 3.73 -8.52
N ALA A 33 -3.07 3.57 -9.81
CA ALA A 33 -2.22 4.51 -10.53
C ALA A 33 -2.88 5.90 -10.59
N GLY A 34 -2.07 6.95 -10.41
CA GLY A 34 -2.53 8.31 -10.13
C GLY A 34 -3.04 8.53 -8.71
N GLY A 35 -3.13 7.49 -7.88
CA GLY A 35 -3.52 7.59 -6.48
C GLY A 35 -2.46 8.32 -5.66
N VAL A 36 -2.90 9.27 -4.85
CA VAL A 36 -2.07 10.06 -3.94
C VAL A 36 -2.39 9.65 -2.50
N TYR A 37 -1.36 9.34 -1.74
CA TYR A 37 -1.45 8.79 -0.39
C TYR A 37 -0.59 9.61 0.58
N SER A 38 -1.02 9.71 1.83
CA SER A 38 -0.14 10.04 2.94
C SER A 38 0.54 8.75 3.44
N ILE A 39 1.82 8.84 3.73
CA ILE A 39 2.64 7.76 4.28
C ILE A 39 3.35 8.22 5.55
N ASP A 40 3.61 7.29 6.45
CA ASP A 40 4.43 7.48 7.65
C ASP A 40 5.91 7.24 7.29
N SER A 41 6.81 8.20 7.58
CA SER A 41 8.25 8.02 7.37
C SER A 41 8.98 7.36 8.55
N GLY A 42 8.27 6.95 9.60
CA GLY A 42 8.78 6.22 10.76
C GLY A 42 9.37 7.10 11.87
N ASP A 43 9.41 8.41 11.66
CA ASP A 43 9.93 9.45 12.55
C ASP A 43 8.81 10.34 13.14
N GLY A 44 7.55 9.93 12.98
CA GLY A 44 6.37 10.74 13.34
C GLY A 44 6.06 11.86 12.33
N ILE A 45 6.77 11.90 11.21
CA ILE A 45 6.47 12.78 10.08
C ILE A 45 5.68 12.00 9.04
N PHE A 46 4.71 12.68 8.42
CA PHE A 46 4.00 12.17 7.26
C PHE A 46 4.51 12.82 5.98
N LYS A 47 4.58 12.03 4.91
CA LYS A 47 4.94 12.50 3.56
C LYS A 47 3.81 12.19 2.58
N VAL A 48 3.82 12.86 1.44
CA VAL A 48 2.89 12.60 0.34
C VAL A 48 3.61 11.80 -0.74
N VAL A 49 2.92 10.78 -1.27
CA VAL A 49 3.40 9.91 -2.33
C VAL A 49 2.31 9.74 -3.39
N LYS A 50 2.70 9.76 -4.68
CA LYS A 50 1.82 9.48 -5.82
C LYS A 50 2.28 8.18 -6.48
N ILE A 51 1.36 7.26 -6.73
CA ILE A 51 1.64 6.05 -7.50
C ILE A 51 1.58 6.40 -8.98
N LEU A 52 2.67 6.17 -9.68
CA LEU A 52 2.81 6.44 -11.11
C LEU A 52 2.34 5.22 -11.93
N VAL A 53 2.89 4.04 -11.60
CA VAL A 53 2.62 2.77 -12.28
C VAL A 53 2.52 1.66 -11.23
N LEU A 54 1.68 0.66 -11.50
CA LEU A 54 1.58 -0.57 -10.73
C LEU A 54 1.91 -1.74 -11.66
N GLU A 55 2.85 -2.59 -11.24
CA GLU A 55 3.18 -3.85 -11.88
C GLU A 55 3.02 -5.00 -10.87
N PRO A 56 2.97 -6.28 -11.28
CA PRO A 56 2.84 -7.39 -10.35
C PRO A 56 3.98 -7.40 -9.30
N GLY A 57 3.66 -7.09 -8.04
CA GLY A 57 4.62 -7.01 -6.94
C GLY A 57 5.42 -5.70 -6.84
N ILE A 58 5.23 -4.73 -7.75
CA ILE A 58 6.01 -3.48 -7.82
C ILE A 58 5.10 -2.25 -7.82
N VAL A 59 5.39 -1.30 -6.92
CA VAL A 59 4.78 0.03 -6.88
C VAL A 59 5.81 1.05 -7.36
N HIS A 60 5.58 1.70 -8.49
CA HIS A 60 6.40 2.83 -8.92
C HIS A 60 5.86 4.12 -8.34
N ALA A 61 6.60 4.70 -7.40
CA ALA A 61 6.15 5.83 -6.59
C ALA A 61 6.95 7.11 -6.91
N ARG A 62 6.26 8.26 -6.90
CA ARG A 62 6.83 9.60 -6.76
C ARG A 62 6.64 10.06 -5.32
N ILE A 63 7.70 10.39 -4.62
CA ILE A 63 7.66 10.86 -3.23
C ILE A 63 7.98 12.35 -3.20
N TYR A 64 7.08 13.18 -2.70
CA TYR A 64 7.33 14.61 -2.57
C TYR A 64 8.23 14.92 -1.37
N LYS A 65 8.90 16.07 -1.40
CA LYS A 65 9.78 16.52 -0.31
C LYS A 65 9.01 16.96 0.94
N ASN A 66 7.77 17.43 0.73
CA ASN A 66 6.88 18.00 1.73
C ASN A 66 6.69 17.05 2.94
N LYS A 67 6.73 17.65 4.14
CA LYS A 67 6.66 16.99 5.44
C LYS A 67 5.49 17.57 6.23
N PHE A 68 4.71 16.71 6.87
CA PHE A 68 3.51 17.06 7.63
C PHE A 68 3.59 16.46 9.04
N GLN A 69 3.16 17.20 10.06
CA GLN A 69 3.13 16.71 11.46
C GLN A 69 1.93 15.79 11.74
N GLU A 70 0.89 15.90 10.91
CA GLU A 70 -0.32 15.08 10.94
C GLU A 70 -0.62 14.61 9.51
N ARG A 71 -1.46 13.58 9.35
CA ARG A 71 -1.80 13.09 8.01
C ARG A 71 -2.66 14.13 7.26
N PRO A 72 -2.24 14.61 6.08
CA PRO A 72 -3.06 15.53 5.30
C PRO A 72 -4.33 14.80 4.77
N GLU A 73 -5.50 15.34 5.10
CA GLU A 73 -6.79 14.89 4.53
C GLU A 73 -6.98 15.36 3.08
N SER A 74 -6.28 16.42 2.69
CA SER A 74 -6.24 16.96 1.34
C SER A 74 -4.85 17.50 1.02
N VAL A 75 -4.51 17.58 -0.27
CA VAL A 75 -3.25 18.16 -0.75
C VAL A 75 -3.52 19.17 -1.85
N ASP A 76 -2.86 20.32 -1.78
CA ASP A 76 -2.72 21.25 -2.89
C ASP A 76 -1.51 20.83 -3.73
N PHE A 77 -1.74 20.45 -4.99
CA PHE A 77 -0.68 20.00 -5.89
C PHE A 77 0.31 21.10 -6.27
N GLU A 78 -0.08 22.37 -6.25
CA GLU A 78 0.83 23.49 -6.52
C GLU A 78 1.85 23.70 -5.39
N SER A 79 1.50 23.28 -4.17
CA SER A 79 2.39 23.28 -3.00
C SER A 79 3.38 22.11 -2.95
N LEU A 80 3.15 21.05 -3.74
CA LEU A 80 3.96 19.83 -3.72
C LEU A 80 5.21 19.98 -4.60
N SER A 81 6.37 19.58 -4.06
CA SER A 81 7.66 19.75 -4.73
C SER A 81 8.55 18.53 -4.56
N LEU A 82 9.41 18.25 -5.55
CA LEU A 82 10.54 17.33 -5.41
C LEU A 82 11.77 18.03 -4.81
N GLY A 83 11.84 19.36 -4.82
CA GLY A 83 12.99 20.14 -4.36
C GLY A 83 14.25 19.88 -5.19
N SER A 84 15.39 20.15 -4.56
CA SER A 84 16.73 19.91 -5.11
C SER A 84 17.58 19.13 -4.10
N VAL A 85 18.56 18.36 -4.60
CA VAL A 85 19.59 17.70 -3.77
C VAL A 85 20.44 18.67 -2.94
N HIS A 86 20.33 19.98 -3.21
CA HIS A 86 20.97 21.05 -2.44
C HIS A 86 20.05 21.72 -1.41
N ASP A 87 18.78 21.31 -1.32
CA ASP A 87 17.82 21.86 -0.35
C ASP A 87 18.13 21.37 1.07
N ALA A 88 18.21 22.29 2.02
CA ALA A 88 18.57 21.99 3.41
C ALA A 88 17.51 21.16 4.16
N ASP A 89 16.24 21.20 3.72
CA ASP A 89 15.14 20.39 4.27
C ASP A 89 15.05 18.99 3.61
N GLY A 90 15.89 18.70 2.61
CA GLY A 90 15.92 17.47 1.84
C GLY A 90 15.10 17.53 0.55
N PHE A 91 15.12 16.42 -0.19
CA PHE A 91 14.50 16.29 -1.50
C PHE A 91 13.49 15.13 -1.57
N GLY A 92 12.67 15.14 -2.61
CA GLY A 92 11.74 14.08 -3.01
C GLY A 92 12.33 13.20 -4.10
N MET A 93 11.69 12.06 -4.35
CA MET A 93 12.08 11.13 -5.42
C MET A 93 11.09 11.23 -6.57
N GLY A 94 11.57 11.60 -7.76
CA GLY A 94 10.72 11.70 -8.96
C GLY A 94 10.13 10.36 -9.39
N HIS A 95 10.91 9.28 -9.22
CA HIS A 95 10.55 7.88 -9.41
C HIS A 95 11.32 7.01 -8.42
N LEU A 96 10.64 6.01 -7.82
CA LEU A 96 11.22 5.01 -6.94
C LEU A 96 10.42 3.70 -7.07
N PRO A 97 11.03 2.60 -7.56
CA PRO A 97 10.39 1.28 -7.65
C PRO A 97 10.45 0.56 -6.29
N LEU A 98 9.29 0.22 -5.72
CA LEU A 98 9.15 -0.40 -4.41
C LEU A 98 8.54 -1.79 -4.52
N SER A 99 8.87 -2.71 -3.62
CA SER A 99 8.02 -3.89 -3.42
C SER A 99 6.67 -3.49 -2.79
N GLU A 100 5.60 -4.25 -3.07
CA GLU A 100 4.31 -4.05 -2.39
C GLU A 100 4.43 -4.16 -0.85
N ALA A 101 5.32 -5.02 -0.35
CA ALA A 101 5.56 -5.15 1.08
C ALA A 101 6.20 -3.87 1.66
N THR A 102 7.19 -3.29 0.96
CA THR A 102 7.82 -2.01 1.31
C THR A 102 6.76 -0.92 1.38
N PHE A 103 5.97 -0.72 0.31
CA PHE A 103 4.95 0.33 0.27
C PHE A 103 3.84 0.15 1.30
N ARG A 104 3.44 -1.09 1.61
CA ARG A 104 2.46 -1.38 2.68
C ARG A 104 2.99 -1.02 4.06
N SER A 105 4.28 -1.22 4.33
CA SER A 105 4.90 -0.92 5.63
C SER A 105 4.91 0.58 5.96
N TRP A 106 4.85 1.44 4.94
CA TRP A 106 4.71 2.90 5.09
C TRP A 106 3.30 3.36 5.49
N THR A 107 2.39 2.41 5.77
CA THR A 107 0.99 2.65 6.16
C THR A 107 0.26 3.69 5.27
N PRO A 108 0.12 3.43 3.96
CA PRO A 108 -0.43 4.39 3.00
C PRO A 108 -1.93 4.60 3.24
N ALA A 109 -2.33 5.86 3.48
CA ALA A 109 -3.72 6.28 3.56
C ALA A 109 -4.07 7.13 2.34
N PHE A 110 -5.12 6.77 1.62
CA PHE A 110 -5.54 7.46 0.39
C PHE A 110 -6.02 8.88 0.70
N VAL A 111 -5.56 9.85 -0.09
CA VAL A 111 -5.92 11.27 0.03
C VAL A 111 -6.78 11.69 -1.16
N THR A 112 -6.29 11.47 -2.38
CA THR A 112 -6.98 11.85 -3.62
C THR A 112 -6.40 11.12 -4.82
N ARG A 113 -6.90 11.39 -6.03
CA ARG A 113 -6.34 10.92 -7.29
C ARG A 113 -6.05 12.12 -8.21
N ALA A 114 -4.94 12.07 -8.93
CA ALA A 114 -4.64 12.95 -10.05
C ALA A 114 -4.14 12.13 -11.24
N ASP A 115 -4.30 12.64 -12.46
CA ASP A 115 -3.75 12.00 -13.65
C ASP A 115 -2.23 11.96 -13.59
N VAL A 116 -1.63 10.89 -14.11
CA VAL A 116 -0.17 10.75 -14.24
C VAL A 116 0.22 11.35 -15.59
N THR A 117 1.14 12.32 -15.61
CA THR A 117 1.61 12.93 -16.87
C THR A 117 2.85 12.23 -17.41
N ASP A 118 3.13 12.40 -18.71
CA ASP A 118 4.29 11.79 -19.37
C ASP A 118 5.63 12.21 -18.71
N ASP A 119 5.74 13.47 -18.28
CA ASP A 119 6.90 14.00 -17.53
C ASP A 119 7.11 13.29 -16.18
N GLU A 120 6.06 12.72 -15.57
CA GLU A 120 6.21 11.91 -14.35
C GLU A 120 6.69 10.49 -14.65
N LEU A 121 6.53 10.02 -15.89
CA LEU A 121 6.90 8.68 -16.32
C LEU A 121 8.32 8.58 -16.88
N GLU A 122 9.03 9.70 -17.11
CA GLU A 122 10.42 9.71 -17.62
C GLU A 122 11.33 8.72 -16.86
N GLY A 123 11.37 8.83 -15.52
CA GLY A 123 12.17 7.94 -14.67
C GLY A 123 11.72 6.48 -14.70
N TYR A 124 10.43 6.21 -14.93
CA TYR A 124 9.90 4.85 -15.11
C TYR A 124 10.33 4.26 -16.47
N CYS A 125 10.30 5.04 -17.54
CA CYS A 125 10.78 4.62 -18.85
C CYS A 125 12.29 4.34 -18.81
N MET A 126 13.09 5.23 -18.22
CA MET A 126 14.53 4.99 -18.02
C MET A 126 14.83 3.73 -17.19
N TRP A 127 14.01 3.45 -16.17
CA TRP A 127 14.13 2.24 -15.35
C TRP A 127 13.77 0.97 -16.16
N LYS A 128 12.77 1.03 -17.04
CA LYS A 128 12.42 -0.06 -17.95
C LYS A 128 13.51 -0.34 -18.98
N ASP A 129 14.04 0.70 -19.63
CA ASP A 129 15.07 0.59 -20.66
C ASP A 129 16.41 0.03 -20.12
N ALA A 130 16.61 0.09 -18.80
CA ALA A 130 17.81 -0.36 -18.10
C ALA A 130 17.64 -1.70 -17.34
N ASP A 131 16.53 -2.44 -17.53
CA ASP A 131 16.20 -3.67 -16.79
C ASP A 131 16.32 -3.51 -15.26
N GLY A 132 15.78 -2.39 -14.73
CA GLY A 132 16.04 -1.94 -13.37
C GLY A 132 15.53 -2.82 -12.23
N GLY A 133 16.15 -2.67 -11.05
CA GLY A 133 15.81 -3.38 -9.82
C GLY A 133 14.71 -2.72 -8.96
N VAL A 134 14.34 -3.37 -7.86
CA VAL A 134 13.27 -2.96 -6.92
C VAL A 134 13.84 -2.80 -5.51
N PHE A 135 13.31 -1.84 -4.74
CA PHE A 135 13.68 -1.54 -3.34
C PHE A 135 12.65 -2.02 -2.30
#